data_AF-A0A9W8L7Q6-F1
#
_entry.id   AF-A0A9W8L7Q6-F1
#
_cell.length_a   1.000
_cell.length_b   1.000
_cell.length_c   1.000
_cell.angle_alpha   90.00
_cell.angle_beta   90.00
_cell.angle_gamma   90.00
#
_symmetry.space_group_name_H-M   'P 1'
#
loop_
_entity.id
_entity.type
_entity.pdbx_description
1 polymer ?
#
loop_
_entity_poly.entity_id
_entity_poly.type
_entity_poly.pdbx_seq_one_letter_code
_entity_poly.pdbx_strand_id
1 'polypeptide(L)'
;MVFFTESWRPDSFYDRVKENSTIGLHTLCLLDIKVREQSMENMIRNRLIYEPPRYMTVNEAVEQLLEIEDKRQEKAYTEDTLAVGVSRVGSDDQVIKAGTLRQLLTVDFGKPLHSLVIVGHRLHLLEAEVLRENAVDLEGLNLVLRRDYGIDK
;
A
#
# COMPACT_ATOMS: atom_id res chain seq x y z
N MET A 1 -6.15 -4.23 -4.38
CA MET A 1 -6.87 -4.16 -3.10
C MET A 1 -8.22 -3.54 -3.34
N VAL A 2 -9.23 -3.92 -2.57
CA VAL A 2 -10.62 -3.48 -2.74
C VAL A 2 -11.10 -2.81 -1.46
N PHE A 3 -12.03 -1.87 -1.56
CA PHE A 3 -12.57 -1.24 -0.35
C PHE A 3 -13.28 -2.27 0.54
N PHE A 4 -12.91 -2.25 1.82
CA PHE A 4 -13.63 -3.00 2.84
C PHE A 4 -15.02 -2.41 3.10
N THR A 5 -15.95 -3.30 3.41
CA THR A 5 -17.29 -2.96 3.90
C THR A 5 -17.51 -3.67 5.23
N GLU A 6 -18.63 -3.39 5.90
CA GLU A 6 -18.96 -4.05 7.17
C GLU A 6 -19.09 -5.57 7.03
N SER A 7 -19.69 -6.04 5.94
CA SER A 7 -19.98 -7.46 5.70
C SER A 7 -19.00 -8.16 4.76
N TRP A 8 -18.12 -7.43 4.08
CA TRP A 8 -17.20 -8.00 3.10
C TRP A 8 -15.81 -7.36 3.19
N ARG A 9 -14.83 -8.17 3.61
CA ARG A 9 -13.43 -7.79 3.85
C ARG A 9 -12.50 -8.88 3.29
N PRO A 10 -12.35 -8.96 1.95
CA PRO A 10 -11.57 -10.02 1.32
C PRO A 10 -10.08 -9.80 1.52
N ASP A 11 -9.36 -10.86 1.79
CA ASP A 11 -7.92 -10.86 2.05
C ASP A 11 -7.16 -11.82 1.13
N SER A 12 -7.77 -12.26 0.02
CA SER A 12 -7.20 -13.25 -0.89
C SER A 12 -5.86 -12.86 -1.52
N PHE A 13 -5.54 -11.55 -1.55
CA PHE A 13 -4.25 -11.05 -2.01
C PHE A 13 -3.12 -11.26 -0.99
N TYR A 14 -3.44 -11.51 0.29
CA TYR A 14 -2.48 -11.70 1.37
C TYR A 14 -1.49 -12.83 1.04
N ASP A 15 -2.00 -13.97 0.61
CA ASP A 15 -1.18 -15.15 0.29
C ASP A 15 -0.21 -14.86 -0.87
N ARG A 16 -0.63 -14.05 -1.85
CA ARG A 16 0.21 -13.66 -2.98
C ARG A 16 1.35 -12.72 -2.54
N VAL A 17 1.06 -11.77 -1.65
CA VAL A 17 2.08 -10.90 -1.06
C VAL A 17 3.10 -11.72 -0.28
N LYS A 18 2.63 -12.67 0.55
CA LYS A 18 3.48 -13.58 1.32
C LYS A 18 4.38 -14.44 0.45
N GLU A 19 3.80 -15.07 -0.58
CA GLU A 19 4.54 -15.88 -1.55
C GLU A 19 5.64 -15.06 -2.23
N ASN A 20 5.29 -13.88 -2.77
CA ASN A 20 6.24 -12.98 -3.42
C ASN A 20 7.37 -12.56 -2.47
N SER A 21 7.03 -12.13 -1.26
CA SER A 21 8.02 -11.70 -0.28
C SER A 21 8.99 -12.84 0.06
N THR A 22 8.48 -14.06 0.26
CA THR A 22 9.27 -15.26 0.61
C THR A 22 10.34 -15.57 -0.44
N ILE A 23 10.03 -15.38 -1.73
CA ILE A 23 10.99 -15.58 -2.83
C ILE A 23 11.80 -14.32 -3.17
N GLY A 24 11.62 -13.24 -2.41
CA GLY A 24 12.34 -11.97 -2.56
C GLY A 24 11.80 -11.05 -3.64
N LEU A 25 10.58 -11.26 -4.12
CA LEU A 25 9.92 -10.38 -5.08
C LEU A 25 9.14 -9.27 -4.39
N HIS A 26 9.16 -8.09 -4.98
CA HIS A 26 8.28 -6.99 -4.60
C HIS A 26 6.86 -7.23 -5.12
N THR A 27 5.87 -6.68 -4.43
CA THR A 27 4.46 -6.81 -4.84
C THR A 27 3.87 -5.44 -5.14
N LEU A 28 3.41 -5.24 -6.38
CA LEU A 28 2.60 -4.08 -6.76
C LEU A 28 1.14 -4.31 -6.35
N CYS A 29 0.66 -3.47 -5.45
CA CYS A 29 -0.73 -3.42 -5.01
C CYS A 29 -1.44 -2.27 -5.76
N LEU A 30 -2.25 -2.64 -6.75
CA LEU A 30 -3.20 -1.71 -7.38
C LEU A 30 -4.35 -1.43 -6.42
N LEU A 31 -4.72 -0.17 -6.27
CA LEU A 31 -5.73 0.27 -5.31
C LEU A 31 -7.09 0.48 -5.97
N ASP A 32 -8.15 0.28 -5.19
CA ASP A 32 -9.52 0.24 -5.70
C ASP A 32 -9.99 1.60 -6.23
N ILE A 33 -10.85 1.54 -7.25
CA ILE A 33 -11.44 2.70 -7.89
C ILE A 33 -12.93 2.44 -8.04
N LYS A 34 -13.75 3.19 -7.30
CA LYS A 34 -15.20 3.11 -7.35
C LYS A 34 -15.75 4.34 -8.04
N VAL A 35 -16.14 4.21 -9.29
CA VAL A 35 -16.65 5.31 -10.11
C VAL A 35 -18.03 4.93 -10.64
N ARG A 36 -19.00 5.85 -10.49
CA ARG A 36 -20.39 5.63 -10.92
C ARG A 36 -21.01 4.35 -10.34
N GLU A 37 -20.74 4.06 -9.06
CA GLU A 37 -21.47 3.02 -8.34
C GLU A 37 -22.77 3.60 -7.76
N GLN A 38 -23.84 2.81 -7.78
CA GLN A 38 -25.07 3.13 -7.06
C GLN A 38 -24.97 2.56 -5.64
N SER A 39 -25.46 3.29 -4.65
CA SER A 39 -25.64 2.72 -3.31
C SER A 39 -26.64 1.55 -3.36
N MET A 40 -26.47 0.59 -2.44
CA MET A 40 -27.39 -0.54 -2.33
C MET A 40 -28.84 -0.08 -2.18
N GLU A 41 -29.07 0.99 -1.41
CA GLU A 41 -30.38 1.61 -1.23
C GLU A 41 -30.95 2.16 -2.55
N ASN A 42 -30.13 2.85 -3.36
CA ASN A 42 -30.55 3.39 -4.65
C ASN A 42 -30.89 2.26 -5.64
N MET A 43 -30.11 1.18 -5.65
CA MET A 43 -30.40 -0.01 -6.46
C MET A 43 -31.72 -0.67 -6.06
N ILE A 44 -31.93 -0.93 -4.75
CA ILE A 44 -33.17 -1.55 -4.25
C ILE A 44 -34.40 -0.70 -4.60
N ARG A 45 -34.25 0.63 -4.61
CA ARG A 45 -35.32 1.58 -4.95
C ARG A 45 -35.44 1.91 -6.44
N ASN A 46 -34.69 1.23 -7.32
CA ASN A 46 -34.63 1.50 -8.76
C ASN A 46 -34.33 2.98 -9.11
N ARG A 47 -33.50 3.66 -8.30
CA ARG A 47 -33.08 5.04 -8.52
C ARG A 47 -31.72 5.07 -9.19
N LEU A 48 -31.62 5.70 -10.36
CA LEU A 48 -30.36 5.89 -11.10
C LEU A 48 -29.52 7.04 -10.51
N ILE A 49 -29.23 6.97 -9.21
CA ILE A 49 -28.41 7.94 -8.49
C ILE A 49 -27.05 7.31 -8.23
N TYR A 50 -26.02 7.92 -8.82
CA TYR A 50 -24.63 7.47 -8.71
C TYR A 50 -23.89 8.26 -7.64
N GLU A 51 -23.11 7.55 -6.84
CA GLU A 51 -22.24 8.15 -5.84
C GLU A 51 -21.04 8.86 -6.50
N PRO A 52 -20.47 9.88 -5.84
CA PRO A 52 -19.23 10.50 -6.30
C PRO A 52 -18.10 9.47 -6.38
N PRO A 53 -17.13 9.65 -7.29
CA PRO A 53 -16.05 8.71 -7.45
C PRO A 53 -15.16 8.65 -6.20
N ARG A 54 -14.86 7.44 -5.74
CA ARG A 54 -13.99 7.17 -4.61
C ARG A 54 -12.76 6.41 -5.08
N TYR A 55 -11.59 6.93 -4.75
CA TYR A 55 -10.30 6.35 -5.11
C TYR A 55 -9.58 5.97 -3.82
N MET A 56 -9.14 4.72 -3.72
CA MET A 56 -8.45 4.25 -2.53
C MET A 56 -7.09 4.91 -2.41
N THR A 57 -6.82 5.48 -1.25
CA THR A 57 -5.53 6.08 -0.91
C THR A 57 -4.52 5.03 -0.43
N VAL A 58 -3.23 5.40 -0.39
CA VAL A 58 -2.19 4.51 0.17
C VAL A 58 -2.48 4.28 1.65
N ASN A 59 -2.87 5.33 2.37
CA ASN A 59 -3.15 5.30 3.80
C ASN A 59 -4.26 4.27 4.12
N GLU A 60 -5.39 4.32 3.40
CA GLU A 60 -6.49 3.34 3.54
C GLU A 60 -6.05 1.92 3.19
N ALA A 61 -5.23 1.76 2.14
CA ALA A 61 -4.71 0.46 1.76
C ALA A 61 -3.80 -0.12 2.84
N VAL A 62 -2.92 0.69 3.41
CA VAL A 62 -2.03 0.28 4.51
C VAL A 62 -2.83 -0.06 5.77
N GLU A 63 -3.86 0.72 6.11
CA GLU A 63 -4.74 0.42 7.24
C GLU A 63 -5.41 -0.97 7.07
N GLN A 64 -5.94 -1.24 5.88
CA GLN A 64 -6.53 -2.56 5.57
C GLN A 64 -5.51 -3.69 5.60
N LEU A 65 -4.28 -3.46 5.11
CA LEU A 65 -3.20 -4.44 5.20
C LEU A 65 -2.94 -4.81 6.67
N LEU A 66 -2.69 -3.80 7.52
CA LEU A 66 -2.39 -4.02 8.93
C LEU A 66 -3.55 -4.72 9.66
N GLU A 67 -4.80 -4.37 9.34
CA GLU A 67 -5.98 -5.08 9.89
C GLU A 67 -6.01 -6.57 9.51
N ILE A 68 -5.63 -6.92 8.27
CA ILE A 68 -5.56 -8.33 7.83
C ILE A 68 -4.41 -9.05 8.54
N GLU A 69 -3.24 -8.43 8.64
CA GLU A 69 -2.10 -9.00 9.37
C GLU A 69 -2.46 -9.26 10.83
N ASP A 70 -3.13 -8.32 11.49
CA ASP A 70 -3.59 -8.48 12.88
C ASP A 70 -4.49 -9.70 13.05
N LYS A 71 -5.31 -10.02 12.04
CA LYS A 71 -6.20 -11.19 12.05
C LYS A 71 -5.48 -12.50 11.70
N ARG A 72 -4.61 -12.48 10.68
CA ARG A 72 -3.95 -13.69 10.17
C ARG A 72 -2.72 -14.09 10.98
N GLN A 73 -1.97 -13.12 11.52
CA GLN A 73 -0.74 -13.34 12.31
C GLN A 73 0.29 -14.23 11.60
N GLU A 74 0.30 -14.16 10.27
CA GLU A 74 1.06 -15.03 9.39
C GLU A 74 2.38 -14.42 8.92
N LYS A 75 2.63 -13.16 9.31
CA LYS A 75 3.84 -12.37 9.04
C LYS A 75 4.17 -12.24 7.56
N ALA A 76 3.17 -12.07 6.70
CA ALA A 76 3.40 -11.72 5.31
C ALA A 76 4.04 -10.33 5.18
N TYR A 77 3.65 -9.42 6.06
CA TYR A 77 4.21 -8.09 6.24
C TYR A 77 3.91 -7.65 7.68
N THR A 78 4.55 -6.60 8.16
CA THR A 78 4.37 -6.02 9.49
C THR A 78 4.39 -4.50 9.40
N GLU A 79 4.07 -3.82 10.50
CA GLU A 79 4.17 -2.36 10.60
C GLU A 79 5.53 -1.79 10.19
N ASP A 80 6.61 -2.56 10.36
CA ASP A 80 7.97 -2.18 10.01
C ASP A 80 8.38 -2.61 8.60
N THR A 81 7.54 -3.34 7.86
CA THR A 81 7.85 -3.74 6.48
C THR A 81 7.99 -2.52 5.59
N LEU A 82 9.07 -2.47 4.80
CA LEU A 82 9.29 -1.41 3.83
C LEU A 82 8.27 -1.48 2.70
N ALA A 83 7.76 -0.32 2.35
CA ALA A 83 6.85 -0.14 1.24
C ALA A 83 7.10 1.21 0.56
N VAL A 84 6.60 1.33 -0.66
CA VAL A 84 6.65 2.56 -1.45
C VAL A 84 5.22 2.94 -1.82
N GLY A 85 4.75 4.06 -1.27
CA GLY A 85 3.54 4.70 -1.74
C GLY A 85 3.86 5.57 -2.94
N VAL A 86 3.05 5.48 -3.98
CA VAL A 86 3.16 6.33 -5.15
C VAL A 86 1.81 6.93 -5.53
N SER A 87 1.81 8.18 -5.95
CA SER A 87 0.62 8.84 -6.50
C SER A 87 0.96 9.60 -7.78
N ARG A 88 -0.02 9.59 -8.70
CA ARG A 88 0.01 10.33 -9.98
C ARG A 88 1.32 10.15 -10.75
N VAL A 89 1.84 8.92 -10.78
CA VAL A 89 3.09 8.57 -11.48
C VAL A 89 3.02 9.05 -12.94
N GLY A 90 4.04 9.82 -13.36
CA GLY A 90 4.10 10.40 -14.71
C GLY A 90 3.43 11.78 -14.86
N SER A 91 2.91 12.37 -13.78
CA SER A 91 2.44 13.76 -13.76
C SER A 91 3.47 14.70 -13.13
N ASP A 92 3.31 16.00 -13.37
CA ASP A 92 4.17 17.05 -12.78
C ASP A 92 4.08 17.09 -11.24
N ASP A 93 2.96 16.63 -10.68
CA ASP A 93 2.70 16.61 -9.25
C ASP A 93 2.75 15.19 -8.66
N GLN A 94 3.51 14.29 -9.30
CA GLN A 94 3.75 12.93 -8.79
C GLN A 94 4.39 12.95 -7.39
N VAL A 95 3.98 12.01 -6.54
CA VAL A 95 4.58 11.82 -5.22
C VAL A 95 5.03 10.37 -5.08
N ILE A 96 6.29 10.19 -4.70
CA ILE A 96 6.88 8.89 -4.39
C ILE A 96 7.45 9.00 -2.98
N LYS A 97 7.02 8.11 -2.08
CA LYS A 97 7.52 8.06 -0.71
C LYS A 97 7.77 6.62 -0.29
N ALA A 98 8.98 6.39 0.21
CA ALA A 98 9.44 5.11 0.74
C ALA A 98 9.55 5.18 2.26
N GLY A 99 9.08 4.13 2.94
CA GLY A 99 9.10 4.05 4.39
C GLY A 99 8.50 2.75 4.88
N THR A 100 8.40 2.59 6.19
CA THR A 100 7.65 1.46 6.75
C THR A 100 6.15 1.64 6.53
N LEU A 101 5.37 0.55 6.54
CA LEU A 101 3.91 0.64 6.47
C LEU A 101 3.37 1.63 7.52
N ARG A 102 3.88 1.58 8.76
CA ARG A 102 3.51 2.55 9.81
C ARG A 102 3.75 4.00 9.41
N GLN A 103 4.88 4.30 8.77
CA GLN A 103 5.21 5.66 8.32
C GLN A 103 4.28 6.12 7.19
N LEU A 104 3.93 5.24 6.25
CA LEU A 104 3.09 5.61 5.11
C LEU A 104 1.65 5.96 5.51
N LEU A 105 1.17 5.53 6.69
CA LEU A 105 -0.17 5.88 7.19
C LEU A 105 -0.36 7.39 7.41
N THR A 106 0.70 8.14 7.69
CA THR A 106 0.61 9.57 8.01
C THR A 106 1.07 10.49 6.87
N VAL A 107 1.55 9.90 5.78
CA VAL A 107 2.06 10.66 4.62
C VAL A 107 0.90 11.18 3.77
N ASP A 108 1.00 12.45 3.37
CA ASP A 108 0.13 13.03 2.35
C ASP A 108 0.66 12.74 0.94
N PHE A 109 -0.05 11.88 0.21
CA PHE A 109 0.23 11.56 -1.20
C PHE A 109 -0.52 12.48 -2.19
N GLY A 110 -1.35 13.40 -1.68
CA GLY A 110 -2.17 14.30 -2.47
C GLY A 110 -3.35 13.60 -3.16
N LYS A 111 -3.64 14.04 -4.39
CA LYS A 111 -4.76 13.57 -5.21
C LYS A 111 -4.51 12.18 -5.83
N PRO A 112 -5.58 11.41 -6.10
CA PRO A 112 -5.51 10.14 -6.83
C PRO A 112 -4.93 10.29 -8.25
N LEU A 113 -4.43 9.23 -8.91
CA LEU A 113 -4.48 7.81 -8.54
C LEU A 113 -3.27 7.38 -7.71
N HIS A 114 -3.50 6.44 -6.77
CA HIS A 114 -2.47 5.92 -5.88
C HIS A 114 -2.20 4.44 -6.16
N SER A 115 -0.96 4.01 -5.91
CA SER A 115 -0.53 2.62 -5.88
C SER A 115 0.40 2.41 -4.69
N LEU A 116 0.49 1.16 -4.23
CA LEU A 116 1.39 0.76 -3.16
C LEU A 116 2.30 -0.37 -3.66
N VAL A 117 3.58 -0.32 -3.32
CA VAL A 117 4.52 -1.42 -3.57
C VAL A 117 5.02 -1.93 -2.24
N ILE A 118 4.85 -3.23 -1.96
CA ILE A 118 5.41 -3.88 -0.78
C ILE A 118 6.77 -4.46 -1.17
N VAL A 119 7.81 -4.08 -0.43
CA VAL A 119 9.17 -4.54 -0.68
C VAL A 119 9.32 -5.96 -0.12
N GLY A 120 9.61 -6.93 -0.99
CA GLY A 120 9.95 -8.31 -0.58
C GLY A 120 11.22 -8.42 0.25
N HIS A 121 11.65 -9.65 0.60
CA HIS A 121 12.79 -9.88 1.51
C HIS A 121 14.19 -9.72 0.88
N ARG A 122 14.27 -9.46 -0.43
CA ARG A 122 15.54 -9.18 -1.11
C ARG A 122 15.45 -7.79 -1.70
N LEU A 123 16.53 -7.03 -1.55
CA LEU A 123 16.67 -5.69 -2.08
C LEU A 123 18.11 -5.52 -2.55
N HIS A 124 18.30 -4.94 -3.73
CA HIS A 124 19.60 -4.61 -4.26
C HIS A 124 20.09 -3.25 -3.72
N LEU A 125 21.41 -3.05 -3.68
CA LEU A 125 22.03 -1.80 -3.19
C LEU A 125 21.50 -0.55 -3.92
N LEU A 126 21.40 -0.64 -5.25
CA LEU A 126 20.86 0.44 -6.09
C LEU A 126 19.38 0.72 -5.80
N GLU A 127 18.59 -0.30 -5.47
CA GLU A 127 17.19 -0.10 -5.08
C GLU A 127 17.13 0.65 -3.74
N ALA A 128 18.01 0.28 -2.79
CA ALA A 128 18.11 0.97 -1.51
C ALA A 128 18.52 2.45 -1.66
N GLU A 129 19.39 2.79 -2.62
CA GLU A 129 19.72 4.19 -2.95
C GLU A 129 18.48 4.98 -3.40
N VAL A 130 17.69 4.41 -4.32
CA VAL A 130 16.43 5.04 -4.78
C VAL A 130 15.42 5.17 -3.64
N LEU A 131 15.33 4.18 -2.74
CA LEU A 131 14.48 4.29 -1.54
C LEU A 131 14.93 5.42 -0.61
N ARG A 132 16.24 5.62 -0.44
CA ARG A 132 16.79 6.72 0.40
C ARG A 132 16.45 8.10 -0.17
N GLU A 133 16.49 8.27 -1.49
CA GLU A 133 16.12 9.54 -2.14
C GLU A 133 14.65 9.93 -1.88
N ASN A 134 13.79 8.92 -1.72
CA ASN A 134 12.36 9.09 -1.53
C ASN A 134 11.91 8.80 -0.08
N ALA A 135 12.84 8.71 0.87
CA ALA A 135 12.54 8.31 2.24
C ALA A 135 11.62 9.31 2.96
N VAL A 136 10.64 8.80 3.70
CA VAL A 136 9.84 9.58 4.65
C VAL A 136 10.68 9.98 5.86
N ASP A 137 11.43 9.01 6.38
CA ASP A 137 12.41 9.17 7.44
C ASP A 137 13.67 8.39 7.06
N LEU A 138 14.73 9.13 6.75
CA LEU A 138 15.99 8.56 6.27
C LEU A 138 16.70 7.74 7.36
N GLU A 139 16.61 8.14 8.63
CA GLU A 139 17.28 7.42 9.71
C GLU A 139 16.56 6.10 9.99
N GLY A 140 15.23 6.15 10.15
CA GLY A 140 14.41 4.95 10.30
C GLY A 140 14.55 3.98 9.13
N LEU A 141 14.55 4.49 7.89
CA LEU A 141 14.72 3.66 6.70
C LEU A 141 16.10 2.97 6.68
N ASN A 142 17.18 3.68 7.03
CA ASN A 142 18.51 3.06 7.09
C ASN A 142 18.62 2.00 8.20
N LEU A 143 17.94 2.17 9.33
CA LEU A 143 17.89 1.15 10.38
C LEU A 143 17.21 -0.13 9.88
N VAL A 144 16.10 0.01 9.15
CA VAL A 144 15.38 -1.14 8.57
C VAL A 144 16.20 -1.81 7.46
N LEU A 145 16.82 -1.04 6.57
CA LEU A 145 17.72 -1.57 5.52
C LEU A 145 18.87 -2.40 6.12
N ARG A 146 19.47 -1.92 7.21
CA ARG A 146 20.53 -2.65 7.91
C ARG A 146 20.01 -3.91 8.60
N ARG A 147 18.86 -3.81 9.29
CA ARG A 147 18.25 -4.90 10.07
C ARG A 147 17.77 -6.05 9.18
N ASP A 148 17.04 -5.73 8.12
CA ASP A 148 16.26 -6.71 7.35
C ASP A 148 16.94 -7.10 6.02
N TYR A 149 17.77 -6.21 5.47
CA TYR A 149 18.39 -6.40 4.15
C TYR A 149 19.92 -6.49 4.19
N GLY A 150 20.55 -6.23 5.34
CA GLY A 150 22.01 -6.24 5.48
C GLY A 150 22.71 -5.17 4.64
N ILE A 151 22.01 -4.10 4.28
CA ILE A 151 22.54 -3.01 3.47
C ILE A 151 22.97 -1.87 4.39
N ASP A 152 24.29 -1.71 4.53
CA ASP A 152 24.90 -0.56 5.19
C ASP A 152 25.00 0.65 4.23
N LYS A 153 25.37 1.81 4.77
CA LYS A 153 25.64 3.02 3.98
C LYS A 153 26.92 2.87 3.16
#